data_AF-A0A3M1FTP6-F1
#
_entry.id   AF-A0A3M1FTP6-F1
#
_cell.length_a   1.000
_cell.length_b   1.000
_cell.length_c   1.000
_cell.angle_alpha   90.00
_cell.angle_beta   90.00
_cell.angle_gamma   90.00
#
_symmetry.space_group_name_H-M   'P 1'
#
loop_
_entity.id
_entity.type
_entity.pdbx_description
1 polymer ?
#
loop_
_entity_poly.entity_id
_entity_poly.type
_entity_poly.pdbx_seq_one_letter_code
_entity_poly.pdbx_strand_id
1 'polypeptide(L)'
;MAFSPRIGAMTRSPAELIKEKLDIVAFLREYLELKPAGKNWKALCPFHKEKTPSFMVSPERQSWHCFGCGLGGDVFSFLERYEHIEFRDALRILAERTLGWCSSG
;
A
#
# COMPACT_ATOMS: atom_id res chain seq x y z
N MET A 1 3.40 27.73 -2.35
CA MET A 1 2.19 27.49 -3.16
C MET A 1 1.66 26.09 -2.85
N ALA A 2 0.63 25.99 -2.00
CA ALA A 2 -0.07 24.72 -1.76
C ALA A 2 -1.21 24.61 -2.77
N PHE A 3 -1.10 23.67 -3.70
CA PHE A 3 -2.19 23.32 -4.60
C PHE A 3 -3.24 22.55 -3.80
N SER A 4 -4.20 23.24 -3.21
CA SER A 4 -5.47 22.62 -2.83
C SER A 4 -6.21 22.29 -4.12
N PRO A 5 -6.37 21.02 -4.52
CA PRO A 5 -7.27 20.71 -5.63
C PRO A 5 -8.67 21.14 -5.20
N ARG A 6 -9.31 22.02 -6.00
CA ARG A 6 -10.75 22.26 -5.92
C ARG A 6 -11.41 20.89 -5.95
N ILE A 7 -12.03 20.53 -4.83
CA ILE A 7 -12.90 19.38 -4.64
C ILE A 7 -14.13 19.53 -5.55
N GLY A 8 -13.92 19.35 -6.85
CA GLY A 8 -14.87 19.60 -7.92
C GLY A 8 -14.87 18.45 -8.91
N ALA A 9 -15.10 17.23 -8.42
CA ALA A 9 -15.60 16.09 -9.21
C ALA A 9 -16.11 15.01 -8.23
N MET A 10 -17.41 15.04 -7.96
CA MET A 10 -18.12 14.04 -7.14
C MET A 10 -18.15 12.70 -7.88
N THR A 11 -17.61 11.62 -7.26
CA THR A 11 -18.01 10.17 -7.36
C THR A 11 -16.92 9.18 -6.92
N ARG A 12 -15.72 9.62 -6.46
CA ARG A 12 -14.67 8.69 -5.98
C ARG A 12 -14.24 8.98 -4.55
N SER A 13 -14.12 7.94 -3.74
CA SER A 13 -13.68 8.07 -2.35
C SER A 13 -12.17 8.39 -2.28
N PRO A 14 -11.68 9.05 -1.22
CA PRO A 14 -10.25 9.31 -1.04
C PRO A 14 -9.40 8.03 -1.14
N ALA A 15 -9.92 6.90 -0.63
CA ALA A 15 -9.26 5.61 -0.70
C ALA A 15 -9.10 5.09 -2.14
N GLU A 16 -10.09 5.33 -3.01
CA GLU A 16 -10.03 4.98 -4.43
C GLU A 16 -8.95 5.80 -5.14
N LEU A 17 -8.90 7.11 -4.89
CA LEU A 17 -7.91 8.01 -5.49
C LEU A 17 -6.48 7.63 -5.10
N ILE A 18 -6.28 7.21 -3.85
CA ILE A 18 -4.99 6.70 -3.38
C ILE A 18 -4.63 5.42 -4.13
N LYS A 19 -5.53 4.43 -4.21
CA LYS A 19 -5.27 3.16 -4.92
C LYS A 19 -4.98 3.35 -6.41
N GLU A 20 -5.57 4.36 -7.05
CA GLU A 20 -5.29 4.67 -8.46
C GLU A 20 -3.94 5.35 -8.68
N LYS A 21 -3.48 6.15 -7.71
CA LYS A 21 -2.24 6.95 -7.85
C LYS A 21 -1.01 6.25 -7.28
N LEU A 22 -1.20 5.41 -6.27
CA LEU A 22 -0.13 4.75 -5.55
C LEU A 22 0.09 3.36 -6.14
N ASP A 23 1.33 3.09 -6.53
CA ASP A 23 1.73 1.78 -7.00
C ASP A 23 2.16 0.89 -5.82
N ILE A 24 1.51 -0.25 -5.67
CA ILE A 24 1.77 -1.18 -4.56
C ILE A 24 3.21 -1.68 -4.54
N VAL A 25 3.84 -1.86 -5.70
CA VAL A 25 5.23 -2.33 -5.77
C VAL A 25 6.15 -1.23 -5.28
N ALA A 26 6.01 0.00 -5.78
CA ALA A 26 6.78 1.14 -5.32
C ALA A 26 6.66 1.34 -3.81
N PHE A 27 5.44 1.28 -3.28
CA PHE A 27 5.18 1.41 -1.85
C PHE A 27 5.84 0.29 -1.04
N LEU A 28 5.61 -0.98 -1.40
CA LEU A 28 6.17 -2.11 -0.66
C LEU A 28 7.70 -2.20 -0.77
N ARG A 29 8.31 -1.64 -1.83
CA ARG A 29 9.78 -1.55 -1.99
C ARG A 29 10.43 -0.65 -0.95
N GLU A 30 9.69 0.29 -0.35
CA GLU A 30 10.20 1.11 0.75
C GLU A 30 10.32 0.31 2.06
N TYR A 31 9.50 -0.74 2.23
CA TYR A 31 9.47 -1.55 3.46
C TYR A 31 10.21 -2.89 3.32
N LEU A 32 10.20 -3.47 2.13
CA LEU A 32 10.69 -4.83 1.87
C LEU A 32 11.63 -4.86 0.67
N GLU A 33 12.64 -5.74 0.74
CA GLU A 33 13.48 -6.04 -0.41
C GLU A 33 12.73 -6.94 -1.41
N LEU A 34 12.00 -6.30 -2.33
CA LEU A 34 11.27 -6.99 -3.39
C LEU A 34 12.21 -7.43 -4.51
N LYS A 35 12.11 -8.71 -4.88
CA LYS A 35 12.83 -9.34 -5.98
C LYS A 35 11.85 -9.68 -7.11
N PRO A 36 12.22 -9.47 -8.38
CA PRO A 36 11.35 -9.79 -9.50
C PRO A 36 11.10 -11.31 -9.58
N ALA A 37 9.85 -11.67 -9.88
CA ALA A 37 9.37 -13.05 -9.99
C ALA A 37 8.37 -13.16 -11.16
N GLY A 38 8.90 -13.08 -12.40
CA GLY A 38 8.09 -13.05 -13.62
C GLY A 38 7.31 -11.74 -13.72
N LYS A 39 5.97 -11.84 -13.74
CA LYS A 39 5.07 -10.67 -13.75
C LYS A 39 4.79 -10.09 -12.35
N ASN A 40 5.15 -10.84 -11.32
CA ASN A 40 4.95 -10.48 -9.92
C ASN A 40 6.30 -10.16 -9.26
N TRP A 41 6.24 -9.71 -8.02
CA TRP A 41 7.40 -9.52 -7.16
C TRP A 41 7.31 -10.44 -5.95
N LYS A 42 8.45 -10.84 -5.40
CA LYS A 42 8.52 -11.66 -4.20
C LYS A 42 9.42 -11.05 -3.13
N ALA A 43 9.08 -11.27 -1.86
CA ALA A 43 9.89 -10.88 -0.70
C ALA A 43 9.75 -11.91 0.43
N LEU A 44 10.52 -11.73 1.49
CA LEU A 44 10.26 -12.36 2.78
C LEU A 44 9.09 -11.65 3.44
N CYS A 45 8.18 -12.40 4.04
CA CYS A 45 7.06 -11.83 4.76
C CYS A 45 7.54 -11.13 6.05
N PRO A 46 7.14 -9.87 6.30
CA PRO A 46 7.45 -9.20 7.56
C PRO A 46 6.59 -9.70 8.74
N PHE A 47 5.45 -10.35 8.46
CA PHE A 47 4.46 -10.71 9.47
C PHE A 47 4.70 -12.07 10.13
N HIS A 48 5.57 -12.91 9.56
CA HIS A 48 5.94 -14.18 10.15
C HIS A 48 7.38 -14.54 9.77
N LYS A 49 8.04 -15.32 10.62
CA LYS A 49 9.44 -15.67 10.43
C LYS A 49 9.56 -16.85 9.46
N GLU A 50 9.98 -16.57 8.23
CA GLU A 50 10.26 -17.56 7.21
C GLU A 50 11.68 -17.45 6.65
N LYS A 51 12.18 -18.54 6.03
CA LYS A 51 13.49 -18.57 5.36
C LYS A 51 13.38 -18.44 3.84
N THR A 52 12.21 -18.73 3.29
CA THR A 52 11.93 -18.70 1.85
C THR A 52 11.03 -17.50 1.55
N PRO A 53 11.19 -16.82 0.41
CA PRO A 53 10.33 -15.69 0.06
C PRO A 53 8.94 -16.18 -0.38
N SER A 54 7.95 -16.13 0.53
CA SER A 54 6.57 -16.53 0.22
C SER A 54 5.62 -15.35 0.06
N PHE A 55 6.09 -14.13 0.31
CA PHE A 55 5.34 -12.89 0.08
C PHE A 55 5.37 -12.54 -1.40
N MET A 56 4.22 -12.49 -2.06
CA MET A 56 4.07 -12.18 -3.48
C MET A 56 3.26 -10.90 -3.67
N VAL A 57 3.69 -10.05 -4.60
CA VAL A 57 3.04 -8.79 -4.94
C VAL A 57 2.70 -8.79 -6.42
N SER A 58 1.43 -8.53 -6.72
CA SER A 58 0.92 -8.45 -8.08
C SER A 58 0.67 -7.00 -8.47
N PRO A 59 1.52 -6.39 -9.32
CA PRO A 59 1.30 -5.01 -9.77
C PRO A 59 0.02 -4.86 -10.59
N GLU A 60 -0.34 -5.87 -11.37
CA GLU A 60 -1.57 -5.86 -12.19
C GLU A 60 -2.84 -5.83 -11.33
N ARG A 61 -2.83 -6.55 -10.19
CA ARG A 61 -3.96 -6.61 -9.26
C ARG A 61 -3.86 -5.59 -8.12
N GLN A 62 -2.80 -4.78 -8.08
CA GLN A 62 -2.47 -3.85 -6.99
C GLN A 62 -2.70 -4.47 -5.59
N SER A 63 -2.26 -5.71 -5.41
CA SER A 63 -2.47 -6.49 -4.17
C SER A 63 -1.28 -7.40 -3.87
N TRP A 64 -1.17 -7.79 -2.61
CA TRP A 64 -0.15 -8.71 -2.11
C TRP A 64 -0.80 -9.91 -1.44
N HIS A 65 -0.08 -11.03 -1.44
CA HIS A 65 -0.48 -12.24 -0.76
C HIS A 65 0.76 -13.02 -0.32
N CYS A 66 0.77 -13.45 0.92
CA CYS A 66 1.79 -14.32 1.47
C CYS A 66 1.28 -15.76 1.52
N PHE A 67 1.92 -16.64 0.75
CA PHE A 67 1.57 -18.06 0.73
C PHE A 67 2.03 -18.83 1.97
N GLY A 68 2.90 -18.25 2.80
CA GLY A 68 3.38 -18.87 4.04
C GLY A 68 2.38 -18.74 5.20
N CYS A 69 1.80 -17.55 5.38
CA CYS A 69 0.86 -17.26 6.47
C CYS A 69 -0.60 -17.07 6.02
N GLY A 70 -0.88 -17.04 4.72
CA GLY A 70 -2.22 -16.83 4.16
C GLY A 70 -2.72 -15.38 4.27
N LEU A 71 -1.88 -14.45 4.72
CA LEU A 71 -2.22 -13.03 4.75
C LEU A 71 -2.17 -12.44 3.36
N GLY A 72 -3.10 -11.54 3.06
CA GLY A 72 -3.11 -10.79 1.82
C GLY A 72 -4.01 -9.58 1.92
N GLY A 73 -3.92 -8.72 0.92
CA GLY A 73 -4.72 -7.51 0.82
C GLY A 73 -4.09 -6.49 -0.10
N ASP A 74 -4.47 -5.25 0.09
CA ASP A 74 -3.93 -4.09 -0.62
C ASP A 74 -2.95 -3.30 0.25
N VAL A 75 -2.55 -2.12 -0.23
CA VAL A 75 -1.63 -1.20 0.45
C VAL A 75 -2.11 -0.78 1.84
N PHE A 76 -3.42 -0.63 2.05
CA PHE A 76 -3.99 -0.32 3.36
C PHE A 76 -3.83 -1.52 4.29
N SER A 77 -4.24 -2.70 3.84
CA SER A 77 -4.12 -3.93 4.64
C SER A 77 -2.67 -4.25 5.02
N PHE A 78 -1.70 -3.88 4.18
CA PHE A 78 -0.28 -3.98 4.55
C PHE A 78 0.06 -3.02 5.69
N LEU A 79 -0.27 -1.74 5.52
CA LEU A 79 0.11 -0.69 6.46
C LEU A 79 -0.59 -0.86 7.81
N GLU A 80 -1.88 -1.20 7.82
CA GLU A 80 -2.63 -1.52 9.04
C GLU A 80 -1.96 -2.63 9.85
N ARG A 81 -1.45 -3.67 9.18
CA ARG A 81 -0.77 -4.80 9.83
C ARG A 81 0.66 -4.49 10.21
N TYR A 82 1.36 -3.67 9.43
CA TYR A 82 2.77 -3.36 9.62
C TYR A 82 2.98 -2.33 10.73
N GLU A 83 2.18 -1.26 10.72
CA GLU A 83 2.23 -0.18 11.71
C GLU A 83 1.27 -0.41 12.89
N HIS A 84 0.45 -1.47 12.84
CA HIS A 84 -0.58 -1.76 13.85
C HIS A 84 -1.57 -0.59 14.04
N ILE A 85 -2.00 0.00 12.93
CA ILE A 85 -2.93 1.13 12.89
C ILE A 85 -4.26 0.74 12.26
N GLU A 86 -5.29 1.55 12.51
CA GLU A 86 -6.60 1.35 11.88
C GLU A 86 -6.65 1.98 10.48
N PHE A 87 -7.62 1.53 9.66
CA PHE A 87 -7.84 2.01 8.30
C PHE A 87 -7.86 3.54 8.18
N ARG A 88 -8.42 4.25 9.17
CA ARG A 88 -8.51 5.73 9.14
C ARG A 88 -7.14 6.40 9.22
N ASP A 89 -6.25 5.88 10.05
CA ASP A 89 -4.87 6.38 10.17
C ASP A 89 -4.05 6.00 8.94
N ALA A 90 -4.21 4.76 8.45
CA ALA A 90 -3.59 4.33 7.20
C ALA A 90 -4.02 5.21 6.01
N LEU A 91 -5.31 5.55 5.94
CA LEU A 91 -5.86 6.45 4.94
C LEU A 91 -5.23 7.85 5.03
N ARG A 92 -5.05 8.40 6.24
CA ARG A 92 -4.43 9.71 6.42
C ARG A 92 -2.96 9.70 5.97
N ILE A 93 -2.18 8.71 6.40
CA ILE A 93 -0.76 8.57 6.04
C ILE A 93 -0.59 8.44 4.53
N LEU A 94 -1.42 7.59 3.89
CA LEU A 94 -1.35 7.40 2.44
C LEU A 94 -1.88 8.63 1.68
N ALA A 95 -2.91 9.30 2.17
CA ALA A 95 -3.38 10.57 1.60
C ALA A 95 -2.31 11.66 1.67
N GLU A 96 -1.58 11.76 2.79
CA GLU A 96 -0.46 12.69 2.96
C GLU A 96 0.65 12.42 1.94
N ARG A 97 1.02 11.14 1.76
CA ARG A 97 2.08 10.73 0.82
C ARG A 97 1.66 10.89 -0.64
N THR A 98 0.41 10.61 -0.99
CA THR A 98 -0.04 10.51 -2.40
C THR A 98 -0.76 11.76 -2.90
N LEU A 99 -1.61 12.37 -2.07
CA LEU A 99 -2.44 13.51 -2.45
C LEU A 99 -1.88 14.84 -1.93
N GLY A 100 -0.81 14.81 -1.12
CA GLY A 100 -0.29 16.01 -0.48
C GLY A 100 -1.30 16.63 0.47
N TRP A 101 -2.19 15.82 1.06
CA TRP A 101 -3.14 16.25 2.09
C TRP A 101 -2.38 16.67 3.33
N CYS A 102 -1.81 17.87 3.32
CA CYS A 102 -1.22 18.45 4.51
C CYS A 102 -2.33 18.54 5.56
N SER A 103 -2.19 17.78 6.64
CA SER A 103 -3.02 17.88 7.83
C SER A 103 -2.74 19.23 8.49
N SER A 104 -3.23 20.32 7.89
CA SER A 104 -3.18 21.65 8.49
C SER A 104 -4.00 21.60 9.77
N GLY A 105 -3.29 21.57 10.91
CA GLY A 105 -3.84 21.60 12.26
C GLY A 105 -4.61 22.86 12.58
#